data_AF-A0A842TKB7-F1
#
_entry.id   AF-A0A842TKB7-F1
#
_cell.length_a   1.000
_cell.length_b   1.000
_cell.length_c   1.000
_cell.angle_alpha   90.00
_cell.angle_beta   90.00
_cell.angle_gamma   90.00
#
_symmetry.space_group_name_H-M   'P 1'
#
loop_
_entity.id
_entity.type
_entity.pdbx_description
1 polymer ?
#
loop_
_entity_poly.entity_id
_entity_poly.type
_entity_poly.pdbx_seq_one_letter_code
_entity_poly.pdbx_strand_id
1 'polypeptide(L)'
;MINHEEKSKKLIEELYEKNILHDPLVAEVFEKVPMQDFFPKEVWDFLYKDRPIPYSLKPQRPCAAPHMNAIFLHLINLDVDSKILQLSSMSGYFASLMTEISTQGRVTILEDNQVVSDITLSNIRKAKREDKISIINSDPMEEVSNHLNADRIIFCGAISNSFLREVADQVKDGTIILAPVFNSALFPVDQDLIRVIKEDGELITESFGKVNFILLESKKITQWTKKTQKLIFDQIANQLQDYFQQTYPNQEPILRLGVKTPEFISKELLDASSMLSQGLPKQVILNCLEILKQTIRYLYKKNIDENADFSKMDLDKMIEKLRDIEIINKYNNKNLITVLDTRQMLNYDPENPPNFEYIAKTTLNHLIWFIEYIFK
;
A
#
# COMPACT_ATOMS: atom_id res chain seq x y z
N MET A 1 -6.18 15.12 33.92
CA MET A 1 -5.40 13.88 33.79
C MET A 1 -6.27 12.84 33.11
N ILE A 2 -5.70 12.00 32.25
CA ILE A 2 -6.46 10.85 31.70
C ILE A 2 -6.68 9.86 32.83
N ASN A 3 -7.93 9.42 33.01
CA ASN A 3 -8.24 8.27 33.85
C ASN A 3 -8.00 6.99 33.03
N HIS A 4 -6.81 6.38 33.18
CA HIS A 4 -6.42 5.22 32.40
C HIS A 4 -7.38 4.05 32.59
N GLU A 5 -7.65 3.69 33.84
CA GLU A 5 -8.47 2.53 34.22
C GLU A 5 -9.86 2.57 33.59
N GLU A 6 -10.55 3.72 33.68
CA GLU A 6 -11.87 3.89 33.09
C GLU A 6 -11.83 3.83 31.55
N LYS A 7 -10.80 4.44 30.94
CA LYS A 7 -10.66 4.52 29.48
C LYS A 7 -10.23 3.19 28.86
N SER A 8 -9.32 2.46 29.50
CA SER A 8 -8.87 1.13 29.05
C SER A 8 -10.01 0.14 29.15
N LYS A 9 -10.76 0.13 30.26
CA LYS A 9 -11.92 -0.74 30.42
C LYS A 9 -12.96 -0.53 29.32
N LYS A 10 -13.29 0.74 29.02
CA LYS A 10 -14.22 1.05 27.92
C LYS A 10 -13.71 0.57 26.56
N LEU A 11 -12.43 0.79 26.27
CA LEU A 11 -11.82 0.30 25.03
C LEU A 11 -11.88 -1.23 24.94
N ILE A 12 -11.59 -1.92 26.04
CA ILE A 12 -11.63 -3.39 26.14
C ILE A 12 -13.05 -3.90 25.89
N GLU A 13 -14.06 -3.30 26.52
CA GLU A 13 -15.48 -3.61 26.29
C GLU A 13 -15.85 -3.44 24.80
N GLU A 14 -15.46 -2.33 24.16
CA GLU A 14 -15.69 -2.10 22.73
C GLU A 14 -15.01 -3.17 21.85
N LEU A 15 -13.80 -3.64 22.20
CA LEU A 15 -13.09 -4.67 21.45
C LEU A 15 -13.70 -6.07 21.64
N TYR A 16 -14.28 -6.36 22.81
CA TYR A 16 -15.06 -7.57 23.04
C TYR A 16 -16.36 -7.56 22.23
N GLU A 17 -17.11 -6.46 22.25
CA GLU A 17 -18.36 -6.33 21.48
C GLU A 17 -18.15 -6.50 19.97
N LYS A 18 -16.99 -6.06 19.45
CA LYS A 18 -16.60 -6.22 18.04
C LYS A 18 -16.07 -7.61 17.69
N ASN A 19 -15.98 -8.54 18.65
CA ASN A 19 -15.35 -9.86 18.46
C ASN A 19 -13.91 -9.77 17.94
N ILE A 20 -13.11 -8.84 18.49
CA ILE A 20 -11.68 -8.70 18.18
C ILE A 20 -10.84 -9.21 19.34
N LEU A 21 -11.26 -8.89 20.56
CA LEU A 21 -10.62 -9.34 21.79
C LEU A 21 -11.37 -10.56 22.32
N HIS A 22 -10.64 -11.61 22.66
CA HIS A 22 -11.21 -12.87 23.15
C HIS A 22 -10.40 -13.43 24.32
N ASP A 23 -9.08 -13.29 24.29
CA ASP A 23 -8.20 -13.73 25.37
C ASP A 23 -8.24 -12.75 26.57
N PRO A 24 -8.64 -13.20 27.77
CA PRO A 24 -8.59 -12.40 28.99
C PRO A 24 -7.17 -11.91 29.34
N LEU A 25 -6.13 -12.67 28.99
CA LEU A 25 -4.74 -12.27 29.24
C LEU A 25 -4.38 -11.02 28.43
N VAL A 26 -4.82 -10.96 27.16
CA VAL A 26 -4.62 -9.77 26.33
C VAL A 26 -5.41 -8.58 26.90
N ALA A 27 -6.63 -8.78 27.39
CA ALA A 27 -7.39 -7.71 28.05
C ALA A 27 -6.66 -7.14 29.28
N GLU A 28 -6.17 -8.01 30.17
CA GLU A 28 -5.43 -7.63 31.37
C GLU A 28 -4.19 -6.78 31.03
N VAL A 29 -3.51 -7.10 29.95
CA VAL A 29 -2.32 -6.35 29.48
C VAL A 29 -2.69 -4.92 29.07
N PHE A 30 -3.85 -4.69 28.42
CA PHE A 30 -4.32 -3.33 28.11
C PHE A 30 -4.69 -2.52 29.37
N GLU A 31 -5.12 -3.19 30.45
CA GLU A 31 -5.41 -2.56 31.75
C GLU A 31 -4.15 -2.19 32.54
N LYS A 32 -3.07 -2.96 32.36
CA LYS A 32 -1.81 -2.74 33.10
C LYS A 32 -0.91 -1.68 32.50
N VAL A 33 -0.98 -1.44 31.18
CA VAL A 33 -0.05 -0.56 30.47
C VAL A 33 -0.73 0.78 30.13
N PRO A 34 -0.39 1.87 30.85
CA PRO A 34 -1.03 3.16 30.63
C PRO A 34 -0.56 3.82 29.34
N MET A 35 -1.45 3.92 28.36
CA MET A 35 -1.11 4.43 27.02
C MET A 35 -0.53 5.86 27.08
N GLN A 36 -0.99 6.70 28.00
CA GLN A 36 -0.49 8.08 28.17
C GLN A 36 0.99 8.18 28.54
N ASP A 37 1.63 7.08 28.95
CA ASP A 37 3.07 7.07 29.23
C ASP A 37 3.94 6.99 27.99
N PHE A 38 3.34 6.64 26.85
CA PHE A 38 4.02 6.42 25.58
C PHE A 38 3.73 7.50 24.54
N PHE A 39 2.83 8.44 24.84
CA PHE A 39 2.40 9.44 23.87
C PHE A 39 2.45 10.85 24.46
N PRO A 40 2.86 11.85 23.66
CA PRO A 40 2.94 13.23 24.11
C PRO A 40 1.51 13.80 24.26
N LYS A 41 1.36 14.85 25.09
CA LYS A 41 0.03 15.35 25.53
C LYS A 41 -0.86 15.82 24.38
N GLU A 42 -0.27 16.26 23.28
CA GLU A 42 -0.94 16.81 22.11
C GLU A 42 -1.79 15.77 21.38
N VAL A 43 -1.51 14.47 21.56
CA VAL A 43 -2.26 13.38 20.93
C VAL A 43 -3.14 12.62 21.91
N TRP A 44 -3.30 13.11 23.14
CA TRP A 44 -4.08 12.46 24.19
C TRP A 44 -5.55 12.24 23.83
N ASP A 45 -6.11 13.11 22.98
CA ASP A 45 -7.47 12.97 22.45
C ASP A 45 -7.65 11.77 21.49
N PHE A 46 -6.56 11.15 21.05
CA PHE A 46 -6.56 9.95 20.21
C PHE A 46 -6.44 8.67 21.03
N LEU A 47 -5.97 8.74 22.28
CA LEU A 47 -5.75 7.57 23.11
C LEU A 47 -7.09 6.90 23.46
N TYR A 48 -7.05 5.58 23.61
CA TYR A 48 -8.22 4.74 23.92
C TYR A 48 -9.37 4.84 22.93
N LYS A 49 -9.12 5.37 21.73
CA LYS A 49 -10.02 5.26 20.59
C LYS A 49 -9.46 4.20 19.65
N ASP A 50 -10.32 3.34 19.15
CA ASP A 50 -9.94 2.27 18.25
C ASP A 50 -9.63 2.79 16.82
N ARG A 51 -8.50 3.47 16.69
CA ARG A 51 -7.99 4.07 15.45
C ARG A 51 -6.46 4.22 15.51
N PRO A 52 -5.77 4.34 14.36
CA PRO A 52 -4.34 4.65 14.36
C PRO A 52 -4.04 5.91 15.17
N ILE A 53 -3.03 5.85 16.03
CA ILE A 53 -2.67 6.92 16.95
C ILE A 53 -1.46 7.66 16.35
N PRO A 54 -1.54 8.97 16.09
CA PRO A 54 -0.36 9.71 15.63
C PRO A 54 0.74 9.65 16.69
N TYR A 55 1.95 9.21 16.31
CA TYR A 55 3.08 9.17 17.23
C TYR A 55 3.47 10.58 17.70
N SER A 56 3.50 11.53 16.76
CA SER A 56 3.64 12.96 17.01
C SER A 56 2.91 13.75 15.92
N LEU A 57 2.69 15.05 16.13
CA LEU A 57 2.09 15.92 15.10
C LEU A 57 3.00 16.08 13.87
N LYS A 58 4.33 15.93 14.03
CA LYS A 58 5.35 15.99 12.99
C LYS A 58 6.63 15.22 13.40
N PRO A 59 7.14 14.27 12.61
CA PRO A 59 6.52 13.66 11.44
C PRO A 59 5.35 12.73 11.82
N GLN A 60 4.32 12.66 10.97
CA GLN A 60 3.16 11.78 11.19
C GLN A 60 3.53 10.32 10.89
N ARG A 61 4.11 9.62 11.88
CA ARG A 61 4.16 8.15 11.86
C ARG A 61 3.02 7.62 12.74
N PRO A 62 2.03 6.89 12.20
CA PRO A 62 0.96 6.34 13.03
C PRO A 62 1.45 5.09 13.78
N CYS A 63 1.12 4.99 15.07
CA CYS A 63 1.11 3.73 15.78
C CYS A 63 -0.17 2.96 15.41
N ALA A 64 -0.09 1.63 15.44
CA ALA A 64 -1.22 0.76 15.16
C ALA A 64 -2.42 1.05 16.08
N ALA A 65 -3.63 0.85 15.55
CA ALA A 65 -4.85 0.96 16.33
C ALA A 65 -4.91 -0.11 17.44
N PRO A 66 -5.62 0.15 18.55
CA PRO A 66 -5.83 -0.85 19.60
C PRO A 66 -6.30 -2.22 19.13
N HIS A 67 -7.27 -2.31 18.20
CA HIS A 67 -7.68 -3.61 17.66
C HIS A 67 -6.53 -4.37 16.99
N MET A 68 -5.65 -3.67 16.26
CA MET A 68 -4.50 -4.29 15.62
C MET A 68 -3.50 -4.80 16.65
N ASN A 69 -3.29 -4.08 17.75
CA ASN A 69 -2.45 -4.58 18.84
C ASN A 69 -3.04 -5.85 19.46
N ALA A 70 -4.36 -5.90 19.68
CA ALA A 70 -5.03 -7.10 20.18
C ALA A 70 -4.90 -8.29 19.22
N ILE A 71 -5.14 -8.07 17.92
CA ILE A 71 -4.94 -9.09 16.87
C ILE A 71 -3.50 -9.58 16.87
N PHE A 72 -2.52 -8.68 16.90
CA PHE A 72 -1.11 -9.07 16.91
C PHE A 72 -0.75 -9.91 18.14
N LEU A 73 -1.24 -9.53 19.33
CA LEU A 73 -0.99 -10.28 20.57
C LEU A 73 -1.61 -11.68 20.54
N HIS A 74 -2.82 -11.84 20.00
CA HIS A 74 -3.45 -13.16 19.81
C HIS A 74 -2.66 -14.03 18.82
N LEU A 75 -2.23 -13.44 17.71
CA LEU A 75 -1.64 -14.21 16.61
C LEU A 75 -0.18 -14.60 16.85
N ILE A 76 0.60 -13.74 17.52
CA ILE A 76 2.02 -14.01 17.73
C ILE A 76 2.28 -15.12 18.77
N ASN A 77 1.27 -15.50 19.56
CA ASN A 77 1.32 -16.61 20.52
C ASN A 77 2.54 -16.50 21.46
N LEU A 78 2.57 -15.48 22.33
CA LEU A 78 3.70 -15.26 23.23
C LEU A 78 3.70 -16.24 24.41
N ASP A 79 4.88 -16.74 24.76
CA ASP A 79 5.14 -17.48 26.00
C ASP A 79 5.72 -16.55 27.09
N VAL A 80 5.70 -17.02 28.33
CA VAL A 80 6.17 -16.25 29.50
C VAL A 80 7.62 -15.80 29.38
N ASP A 81 8.46 -16.53 28.65
CA ASP A 81 9.90 -16.32 28.51
C ASP A 81 10.34 -16.00 27.07
N SER A 82 9.39 -15.69 26.16
CA SER A 82 9.71 -15.40 24.76
C SER A 82 10.76 -14.29 24.58
N LYS A 83 11.74 -14.54 23.72
CA LYS A 83 12.65 -13.54 23.15
C LYS A 83 12.00 -12.97 21.90
N ILE A 84 11.67 -11.69 21.95
CA ILE A 84 10.87 -11.03 20.93
C ILE A 84 11.73 -10.02 20.18
N LEU A 85 11.68 -10.06 18.85
CA LEU A 85 12.26 -9.05 17.97
C LEU A 85 11.13 -8.23 17.34
N GLN A 86 11.12 -6.92 17.61
CA GLN A 86 10.17 -5.98 17.01
C GLN A 86 10.89 -5.08 16.02
N LEU A 87 10.41 -5.02 14.78
CA LEU A 87 10.92 -4.11 13.76
C LEU A 87 10.07 -2.84 13.72
N SER A 88 10.74 -1.69 13.88
CA SER A 88 10.23 -0.35 14.19
C SER A 88 9.74 -0.17 15.63
N SER A 89 10.19 0.92 16.27
CA SER A 89 9.93 1.16 17.69
C SER A 89 8.57 1.75 17.97
N MET A 90 8.01 2.49 17.00
CA MET A 90 6.81 3.30 17.18
C MET A 90 6.94 4.14 18.47
N SER A 91 6.06 3.96 19.45
CA SER A 91 6.12 4.63 20.75
C SER A 91 6.66 3.82 21.92
N GLY A 92 6.91 2.52 21.70
CA GLY A 92 7.25 1.57 22.77
C GLY A 92 6.04 1.02 23.53
N TYR A 93 4.82 1.50 23.22
CA TYR A 93 3.59 0.99 23.85
C TYR A 93 3.37 -0.50 23.55
N PHE A 94 3.44 -0.90 22.28
CA PHE A 94 3.22 -2.29 21.89
C PHE A 94 4.26 -3.24 22.49
N ALA A 95 5.54 -2.85 22.48
CA ALA A 95 6.60 -3.57 23.18
C ALA A 95 6.29 -3.75 24.67
N SER A 96 5.75 -2.72 25.31
CA SER A 96 5.36 -2.77 26.72
C SER A 96 4.19 -3.72 26.98
N LEU A 97 3.20 -3.79 26.07
CA LEU A 97 2.13 -4.79 26.15
C LEU A 97 2.73 -6.20 26.10
N MET A 98 3.64 -6.47 25.16
CA MET A 98 4.25 -7.80 25.04
C MET A 98 5.03 -8.22 26.29
N THR A 99 5.70 -7.29 26.97
CA THR A 99 6.43 -7.61 28.22
C THR A 99 5.54 -7.95 29.42
N GLU A 100 4.24 -7.63 29.36
CA GLU A 100 3.27 -8.06 30.38
C GLU A 100 2.82 -9.50 30.16
N ILE A 101 2.88 -10.02 28.92
CA ILE A 101 2.64 -11.43 28.62
C ILE A 101 3.94 -12.23 28.84
N SER A 102 5.03 -11.81 28.19
CA SER A 102 6.35 -12.43 28.32
C SER A 102 7.11 -11.88 29.53
N THR A 103 6.59 -12.14 30.73
CA THR A 103 7.10 -11.54 31.98
C THR A 103 8.56 -11.91 32.32
N GLN A 104 9.05 -13.06 31.85
CA GLN A 104 10.44 -13.54 31.97
C GLN A 104 11.24 -13.36 30.67
N GLY A 105 10.57 -12.93 29.60
CA GLY A 105 11.14 -12.68 28.28
C GLY A 105 11.74 -11.29 28.14
N ARG A 106 12.11 -10.96 26.90
CA ARG A 106 12.67 -9.65 26.53
C ARG A 106 12.23 -9.24 25.13
N VAL A 107 12.13 -7.93 24.90
CA VAL A 107 11.85 -7.34 23.60
C VAL A 107 13.08 -6.55 23.13
N THR A 108 13.62 -6.92 21.98
CA THR A 108 14.61 -6.13 21.25
C THR A 108 13.90 -5.40 20.11
N ILE A 109 14.09 -4.09 20.03
CA ILE A 109 13.49 -3.24 19.01
C ILE A 109 14.57 -2.76 18.04
N LEU A 110 14.31 -2.84 16.74
CA LEU A 110 15.14 -2.21 15.71
C LEU A 110 14.44 -0.96 15.19
N GLU A 111 15.10 0.21 15.20
CA GLU A 111 14.53 1.46 14.70
C GLU A 111 15.62 2.30 14.00
N ASP A 112 15.39 2.68 12.74
CA ASP A 112 16.37 3.44 11.96
C ASP A 112 16.40 4.92 12.32
N ASN A 113 15.26 5.49 12.72
CA ASN A 113 15.14 6.91 13.00
C ASN A 113 15.60 7.22 14.43
N GLN A 114 16.76 7.87 14.56
CA GLN A 114 17.33 8.25 15.85
C GLN A 114 16.36 9.04 16.74
N VAL A 115 15.59 9.98 16.17
CA VAL A 115 14.63 10.79 16.95
C VAL A 115 13.50 9.92 17.49
N VAL A 116 12.98 8.99 16.69
CA VAL A 116 11.94 8.05 17.12
C VAL A 116 12.49 7.11 18.19
N SER A 117 13.69 6.59 18.00
CA SER A 117 14.41 5.75 18.97
C SER A 117 14.58 6.45 20.32
N ASP A 118 15.05 7.70 20.34
CA ASP A 118 15.28 8.46 21.58
C ASP A 118 13.98 8.71 22.36
N ILE A 119 12.90 9.07 21.65
CA ILE A 119 11.58 9.26 22.26
C ILE A 119 11.05 7.93 22.81
N THR A 120 11.18 6.84 22.05
CA THR A 120 10.75 5.50 22.50
C THR A 120 11.52 5.09 23.76
N LEU A 121 12.83 5.31 23.80
CA LEU A 121 13.66 5.01 24.96
C LEU A 121 13.25 5.84 26.19
N SER A 122 12.92 7.12 25.99
CA SER A 122 12.39 7.99 27.04
C SER A 122 11.07 7.45 27.59
N ASN A 123 10.16 7.02 26.73
CA ASN A 123 8.88 6.43 27.12
C ASN A 123 9.06 5.13 27.90
N ILE A 124 9.95 4.23 27.44
CA ILE A 124 10.27 2.96 28.10
C ILE A 124 10.82 3.21 29.51
N ARG A 125 11.74 4.17 29.68
CA ARG A 125 12.28 4.56 30.99
C ARG A 125 11.22 5.15 31.89
N LYS A 126 10.36 6.02 31.35
CA LYS A 126 9.22 6.58 32.09
C LYS A 126 8.28 5.48 32.58
N ALA A 127 8.04 4.47 31.74
CA ALA A 127 7.23 3.30 32.06
C ALA A 127 7.97 2.25 32.91
N LYS A 128 9.27 2.45 33.22
CA LYS A 128 10.13 1.55 34.00
C LYS A 128 10.25 0.14 33.41
N ARG A 129 10.55 0.05 32.11
CA ARG A 129 10.63 -1.21 31.35
C ARG A 129 11.98 -1.42 30.65
N GLU A 130 12.98 -0.61 30.98
CA GLU A 130 14.32 -0.66 30.38
C GLU A 130 15.11 -1.95 30.68
N ASP A 131 14.68 -2.72 31.67
CA ASP A 131 15.24 -4.04 31.99
C ASP A 131 14.76 -5.15 31.04
N LYS A 132 13.59 -4.96 30.42
CA LYS A 132 12.97 -5.92 29.50
C LYS A 132 12.98 -5.49 28.04
N ILE A 133 13.05 -4.19 27.77
CA ILE A 133 12.98 -3.63 26.42
C ILE A 133 14.29 -2.92 26.07
N SER A 134 14.94 -3.39 25.01
CA SER A 134 16.11 -2.75 24.41
C SER A 134 15.77 -2.16 23.04
N ILE A 135 16.46 -1.09 22.65
CA ILE A 135 16.35 -0.50 21.31
C ILE A 135 17.75 -0.44 20.70
N ILE A 136 17.84 -0.87 19.45
CA ILE A 136 19.04 -0.77 18.61
C ILE A 136 18.70 0.22 17.48
N ASN A 137 19.47 1.30 17.39
CA ASN A 137 19.30 2.27 16.30
C ASN A 137 20.00 1.79 15.03
N SER A 138 19.26 1.12 14.16
CA SER A 138 19.75 0.48 12.94
C SER A 138 18.61 0.30 11.93
N ASP A 139 18.94 0.13 10.64
CA ASP A 139 17.94 -0.24 9.63
C ASP A 139 17.36 -1.63 9.98
N PRO A 140 16.04 -1.74 10.30
CA PRO A 140 15.45 -3.00 10.69
C PRO A 140 15.62 -4.10 9.64
N MET A 141 15.59 -3.74 8.35
CA MET A 141 15.65 -4.71 7.26
C MET A 141 17.06 -5.26 7.03
N GLU A 142 18.09 -4.50 7.41
CA GLU A 142 19.48 -4.99 7.35
C GLU A 142 19.85 -5.75 8.63
N GLU A 143 19.43 -5.24 9.78
CA GLU A 143 19.85 -5.76 11.08
C GLU A 143 19.10 -7.03 11.50
N VAL A 144 17.87 -7.28 10.98
CA VAL A 144 17.06 -8.46 11.37
C VAL A 144 17.82 -9.79 11.28
N SER A 145 18.70 -9.94 10.28
CA SER A 145 19.51 -11.14 10.08
C SER A 145 20.47 -11.46 11.24
N ASN A 146 20.85 -10.46 12.04
CA ASN A 146 21.70 -10.62 13.22
C ASN A 146 20.92 -11.06 14.47
N HIS A 147 19.58 -11.07 14.44
CA HIS A 147 18.71 -11.34 15.59
C HIS A 147 17.71 -12.49 15.34
N LEU A 148 18.02 -13.39 14.40
CA LEU A 148 17.17 -14.54 14.02
C LEU A 148 17.06 -15.62 15.10
N ASN A 149 17.78 -15.48 16.22
CA ASN A 149 17.67 -16.35 17.39
C ASN A 149 16.44 -16.06 18.27
N ALA A 150 15.65 -15.02 17.94
CA ALA A 150 14.39 -14.68 18.58
C ALA A 150 13.33 -15.80 18.41
N ASP A 151 12.48 -15.95 19.43
CA ASP A 151 11.36 -16.89 19.41
C ASP A 151 10.17 -16.33 18.64
N ARG A 152 10.04 -15.00 18.63
CA ARG A 152 8.95 -14.26 17.99
C ARG A 152 9.51 -13.05 17.25
N ILE A 153 9.15 -12.89 15.98
CA ILE A 153 9.58 -11.75 15.15
C ILE A 153 8.35 -11.01 14.63
N ILE A 154 8.27 -9.72 14.89
CA ILE A 154 7.10 -8.90 14.55
C ILE A 154 7.53 -7.71 13.69
N PHE A 155 6.92 -7.60 12.52
CA PHE A 155 7.10 -6.45 11.64
C PHE A 155 5.97 -5.45 11.89
N CYS A 156 6.30 -4.28 12.47
CA CYS A 156 5.33 -3.21 12.70
C CYS A 156 5.21 -2.23 11.50
N GLY A 157 5.42 -2.76 10.31
CA GLY A 157 5.17 -2.12 9.02
C GLY A 157 5.25 -3.19 7.92
N ALA A 158 4.72 -2.86 6.74
CA ALA A 158 4.59 -3.83 5.67
C ALA A 158 5.91 -4.11 4.97
N ILE A 159 6.16 -5.39 4.69
CA ILE A 159 7.35 -5.90 3.98
C ILE A 159 6.96 -6.69 2.73
N SER A 160 7.91 -6.94 1.84
CA SER A 160 7.64 -7.81 0.69
C SER A 160 7.53 -9.27 1.13
N ASN A 161 6.70 -10.04 0.44
CA ASN A 161 6.56 -11.48 0.70
C ASN A 161 7.89 -12.23 0.48
N SER A 162 8.70 -11.80 -0.49
CA SER A 162 10.03 -12.36 -0.73
C SER A 162 10.94 -12.19 0.49
N PHE A 163 10.95 -11.00 1.10
CA PHE A 163 11.77 -10.72 2.27
C PHE A 163 11.30 -11.51 3.49
N LEU A 164 9.98 -11.64 3.69
CA LEU A 164 9.44 -12.49 4.76
C LEU A 164 9.95 -13.93 4.63
N ARG A 165 9.93 -14.50 3.41
CA ARG A 165 10.45 -15.86 3.16
C ARG A 165 11.94 -15.96 3.43
N GLU A 166 12.74 -15.00 2.96
CA GLU A 166 14.19 -14.96 3.23
C GLU A 166 14.52 -14.99 4.73
N VAL A 167 13.77 -14.23 5.54
CA VAL A 167 13.92 -14.24 7.00
C VAL A 167 13.43 -15.56 7.59
N ALA A 168 12.25 -16.04 7.17
CA ALA A 168 11.63 -17.26 7.69
C ALA A 168 12.45 -18.53 7.41
N ASP A 169 13.17 -18.59 6.29
CA ASP A 169 14.03 -19.74 5.96
C ASP A 169 15.22 -19.90 6.91
N GLN A 170 15.64 -18.81 7.58
CA GLN A 170 16.84 -18.77 8.40
C GLN A 170 16.58 -18.85 9.91
N VAL A 171 15.32 -18.74 10.35
CA VAL A 171 14.98 -18.89 11.77
C VAL A 171 14.99 -20.36 12.20
N LYS A 172 15.13 -20.58 13.51
CA LYS A 172 15.04 -21.91 14.12
C LYS A 172 13.59 -22.42 14.14
N ASP A 173 13.43 -23.73 14.27
CA ASP A 173 12.14 -24.34 14.54
C ASP A 173 11.53 -23.79 15.84
N GLY A 174 10.20 -23.63 15.85
CA GLY A 174 9.40 -23.00 16.91
C GLY A 174 9.32 -21.47 16.80
N THR A 175 10.06 -20.82 15.89
CA THR A 175 9.95 -19.37 15.70
C THR A 175 8.66 -19.01 14.95
N ILE A 176 7.97 -17.98 15.46
CA ILE A 176 6.77 -17.40 14.81
C ILE A 176 7.10 -16.00 14.32
N ILE A 177 6.80 -15.74 13.05
CA ILE A 177 6.95 -14.43 12.41
C ILE A 177 5.57 -13.89 12.06
N LEU A 178 5.28 -12.64 12.43
CA LEU A 178 4.03 -11.96 12.08
C LEU A 178 4.34 -10.65 11.35
N ALA A 179 3.80 -10.49 10.15
CA ALA A 179 4.06 -9.34 9.31
C ALA A 179 2.87 -8.95 8.43
N PRO A 180 2.57 -7.65 8.28
CA PRO A 180 1.86 -7.16 7.11
C PRO A 180 2.74 -7.37 5.86
N VAL A 181 2.18 -7.94 4.81
CA VAL A 181 2.93 -8.34 3.62
C VAL A 181 2.26 -7.86 2.35
N PHE A 182 3.04 -7.28 1.44
CA PHE A 182 2.62 -7.04 0.06
C PHE A 182 3.37 -7.97 -0.91
N ASN A 183 2.69 -8.37 -1.99
CA ASN A 183 3.28 -9.22 -3.04
C ASN A 183 3.91 -8.40 -4.18
N SER A 184 3.36 -7.21 -4.47
CA SER A 184 3.81 -6.38 -5.59
C SER A 184 4.61 -5.18 -5.09
N ALA A 185 5.90 -5.13 -5.46
CA ALA A 185 6.75 -3.97 -5.22
C ALA A 185 6.33 -2.73 -6.03
N LEU A 186 5.56 -2.91 -7.11
CA LEU A 186 5.03 -1.84 -7.95
C LEU A 186 3.80 -1.18 -7.33
N PHE A 187 2.98 -1.96 -6.63
CA PHE A 187 1.71 -1.51 -6.04
C PHE A 187 1.55 -2.10 -4.62
N PRO A 188 2.28 -1.59 -3.61
CA PRO A 188 2.25 -2.10 -2.25
C PRO A 188 1.00 -1.63 -1.46
N VAL A 189 -0.13 -1.51 -2.16
CA VAL A 189 -1.44 -1.12 -1.62
C VAL A 189 -2.25 -2.31 -1.14
N ASP A 190 -1.98 -3.50 -1.67
CA ASP A 190 -2.68 -4.73 -1.31
C ASP A 190 -1.82 -5.51 -0.31
N GLN A 191 -2.16 -5.39 0.98
CA GLN A 191 -1.40 -5.99 2.08
C GLN A 191 -2.26 -6.99 2.84
N ASP A 192 -1.71 -8.16 3.11
CA ASP A 192 -2.32 -9.19 3.95
C ASP A 192 -1.50 -9.34 5.25
N LEU A 193 -2.16 -9.56 6.38
CA LEU A 193 -1.47 -9.93 7.61
C LEU A 193 -1.13 -11.41 7.57
N ILE A 194 0.16 -11.73 7.56
CA ILE A 194 0.67 -13.09 7.42
C ILE A 194 1.39 -13.52 8.70
N ARG A 195 1.09 -14.73 9.16
CA ARG A 195 1.88 -15.46 10.16
C ARG A 195 2.65 -16.58 9.47
N VAL A 196 3.92 -16.73 9.81
CA VAL A 196 4.76 -17.86 9.40
C VAL A 196 5.28 -18.55 10.65
N ILE A 197 5.17 -19.87 10.69
CA ILE A 197 5.67 -20.72 11.77
C ILE A 197 6.70 -21.67 11.15
N LYS A 198 7.88 -21.77 11.76
CA LYS A 198 8.90 -22.74 11.40
C LYS A 198 8.71 -24.00 12.25
N GLU A 199 8.35 -25.14 11.66
CA GLU A 199 8.16 -26.41 12.36
C GLU A 199 8.81 -27.54 11.57
N ASP A 200 9.65 -28.34 12.24
CA ASP A 200 10.37 -29.48 11.64
C ASP A 200 11.09 -29.13 10.33
N GLY A 201 11.70 -27.94 10.25
CA GLY A 201 12.35 -27.44 9.05
C GLY A 201 11.40 -26.87 7.97
N GLU A 202 10.09 -27.02 8.11
CA GLU A 202 9.07 -26.58 7.17
C GLU A 202 8.46 -25.22 7.57
N LEU A 203 7.94 -24.48 6.59
CA LEU A 203 7.27 -23.20 6.80
C LEU A 203 5.76 -23.32 6.67
N ILE A 204 5.05 -23.16 7.78
CA ILE A 204 3.58 -23.09 7.80
C ILE A 204 3.18 -21.61 7.70
N THR A 205 2.43 -21.25 6.65
CA THR A 205 2.02 -19.86 6.38
C THR A 205 0.52 -19.71 6.47
N GLU A 206 0.06 -18.72 7.23
CA GLU A 206 -1.35 -18.41 7.43
C GLU A 206 -1.64 -16.94 7.12
N SER A 207 -2.79 -16.67 6.50
CA SER A 207 -3.25 -15.31 6.19
C SER A 207 -4.48 -14.96 7.03
N PHE A 208 -4.48 -13.74 7.58
CA PHE A 208 -5.53 -13.22 8.46
C PHE A 208 -6.29 -12.05 7.83
N GLY A 209 -6.18 -11.90 6.50
CA GLY A 209 -6.91 -10.89 5.73
C GLY A 209 -6.20 -9.56 5.60
N LYS A 210 -6.95 -8.59 5.08
CA LYS A 210 -6.41 -7.32 4.57
C LYS A 210 -6.09 -6.33 5.69
N VAL A 211 -4.93 -5.70 5.59
CA VAL A 211 -4.47 -4.63 6.49
C VAL A 211 -3.90 -3.47 5.68
N ASN A 212 -3.62 -2.34 6.36
CA ASN A 212 -2.98 -1.20 5.73
C ASN A 212 -1.98 -0.57 6.70
N PHE A 213 -0.72 -0.97 6.55
CA PHE A 213 0.42 -0.48 7.30
C PHE A 213 1.31 0.38 6.42
N ILE A 214 2.04 1.29 7.06
CA ILE A 214 3.17 1.96 6.42
C ILE A 214 4.20 0.91 5.98
N LEU A 215 4.92 1.17 4.89
CA LEU A 215 6.00 0.27 4.48
C LEU A 215 7.17 0.39 5.46
N LEU A 216 7.82 -0.72 5.77
CA LEU A 216 9.13 -0.68 6.40
C LEU A 216 10.15 -0.22 5.35
N GLU A 217 10.39 1.09 5.34
CA GLU A 217 11.28 1.74 4.39
C GLU A 217 12.74 1.46 4.75
N SER A 218 13.38 0.49 4.09
CA SER A 218 14.84 0.47 4.02
C SER A 218 15.33 1.37 2.89
N LYS A 219 16.47 2.04 3.08
CA LYS A 219 17.14 2.76 1.98
C LYS A 219 17.47 1.83 0.83
N LYS A 220 17.84 0.57 1.11
CA LYS A 220 18.10 -0.46 0.10
C LYS A 220 16.82 -0.85 -0.63
N ILE A 221 15.72 -1.09 0.09
CA ILE A 221 14.43 -1.41 -0.53
C ILE A 221 13.91 -0.24 -1.35
N THR A 222 14.05 0.99 -0.87
CA THR A 222 13.64 2.19 -1.63
C THR A 222 14.48 2.37 -2.91
N GLN A 223 15.79 2.14 -2.84
CA GLN A 223 16.67 2.19 -4.03
C GLN A 223 16.40 1.01 -4.98
N TRP A 224 16.19 -0.19 -4.44
CA TRP A 224 15.81 -1.37 -5.19
C TRP A 224 14.47 -1.17 -5.87
N THR A 225 13.42 -0.77 -5.16
CA THR A 225 12.09 -0.49 -5.72
C THR A 225 12.20 0.56 -6.84
N LYS A 226 12.92 1.66 -6.64
CA LYS A 226 13.15 2.65 -7.73
C LYS A 226 13.90 2.06 -8.93
N LYS A 227 14.93 1.25 -8.70
CA LYS A 227 15.76 0.62 -9.74
C LYS A 227 14.99 -0.49 -10.47
N THR A 228 14.27 -1.33 -9.74
CA THR A 228 13.46 -2.46 -10.22
C THR A 228 12.22 -1.99 -10.92
N GLN A 229 11.54 -0.94 -10.43
CA GLN A 229 10.48 -0.27 -11.19
C GLN A 229 11.03 0.18 -12.54
N LYS A 230 12.15 0.92 -12.55
CA LYS A 230 12.80 1.34 -13.80
C LYS A 230 13.17 0.15 -14.69
N LEU A 231 13.80 -0.89 -14.14
CA LEU A 231 14.29 -2.06 -14.90
C LEU A 231 13.16 -2.93 -15.44
N ILE A 232 12.05 -3.07 -14.70
CA ILE A 232 10.85 -3.79 -15.15
C ILE A 232 10.15 -2.98 -16.25
N PHE A 233 10.01 -1.65 -16.10
CA PHE A 233 9.47 -0.82 -17.17
C PHE A 233 10.34 -0.90 -18.43
N ASP A 234 11.67 -0.92 -18.28
CA ASP A 234 12.62 -1.07 -19.38
C ASP A 234 12.57 -2.49 -19.99
N GLN A 235 12.48 -3.56 -19.18
CA GLN A 235 12.37 -4.94 -19.67
C GLN A 235 11.04 -5.24 -20.34
N ILE A 236 9.92 -4.75 -19.79
CA ILE A 236 8.60 -4.84 -20.43
C ILE A 236 8.65 -4.10 -21.77
N ALA A 237 9.26 -2.91 -21.82
CA ALA A 237 9.44 -2.18 -23.07
C ALA A 237 10.25 -2.97 -24.10
N ASN A 238 11.36 -3.61 -23.69
CA ASN A 238 12.21 -4.41 -24.57
C ASN A 238 11.55 -5.72 -25.01
N GLN A 239 10.87 -6.45 -24.10
CA GLN A 239 10.15 -7.68 -24.44
C GLN A 239 8.97 -7.42 -25.37
N LEU A 240 8.25 -6.31 -25.18
CA LEU A 240 7.22 -5.87 -26.12
C LEU A 240 7.85 -5.56 -27.48
N GLN A 241 9.00 -4.87 -27.52
CA GLN A 241 9.71 -4.58 -28.76
C GLN A 241 10.16 -5.85 -29.49
N ASP A 242 10.74 -6.82 -28.78
CA ASP A 242 11.18 -8.10 -29.34
C ASP A 242 9.98 -8.95 -29.81
N TYR A 243 8.91 -9.00 -29.03
CA TYR A 243 7.66 -9.66 -29.41
C TYR A 243 7.06 -9.04 -30.68
N PHE A 244 7.04 -7.71 -30.79
CA PHE A 244 6.55 -7.01 -31.98
C PHE A 244 7.43 -7.29 -33.21
N GLN A 245 8.76 -7.26 -33.08
CA GLN A 245 9.68 -7.56 -34.17
C GLN A 245 9.60 -9.03 -34.63
N GLN A 246 9.34 -9.96 -33.72
CA GLN A 246 9.21 -11.39 -34.03
C GLN A 246 7.83 -11.75 -34.60
N THR A 247 6.77 -11.16 -34.06
CA THR A 247 5.38 -11.54 -34.39
C THR A 247 4.87 -10.81 -35.65
N TYR A 248 5.37 -9.60 -35.90
CA TYR A 248 4.93 -8.76 -37.04
C TYR A 248 6.13 -8.19 -37.81
N PRO A 249 7.00 -9.02 -38.41
CA PRO A 249 8.25 -8.55 -39.03
C PRO A 249 8.03 -7.61 -40.23
N ASN A 250 6.85 -7.62 -40.85
CA ASN A 250 6.52 -6.84 -42.05
C ASN A 250 5.09 -6.29 -42.07
N GLN A 251 4.45 -6.09 -40.91
CA GLN A 251 3.08 -5.57 -40.87
C GLN A 251 3.02 -4.33 -39.96
N GLU A 252 3.12 -3.16 -40.57
CA GLU A 252 2.51 -1.96 -40.02
C GLU A 252 1.00 -2.00 -40.29
N PRO A 253 0.19 -1.90 -39.22
CA PRO A 253 -1.05 -1.12 -39.36
C PRO A 253 -1.35 -0.41 -38.00
N ILE A 254 -2.00 0.73 -37.84
CA ILE A 254 -3.06 1.43 -38.57
C ILE A 254 -2.97 2.91 -38.18
N LEU A 255 -2.38 3.74 -39.03
CA LEU A 255 -2.71 5.17 -39.12
C LEU A 255 -2.77 5.46 -40.61
N ARG A 256 -3.97 5.59 -41.15
CA ARG A 256 -4.14 5.98 -42.55
C ARG A 256 -3.59 7.40 -42.73
N LEU A 257 -2.36 7.45 -43.24
CA LEU A 257 -1.71 8.48 -44.06
C LEU A 257 -2.23 9.92 -43.92
N GLY A 258 -1.44 10.76 -43.25
CA GLY A 258 -1.43 12.21 -43.47
C GLY A 258 -0.90 13.04 -42.31
N VAL A 259 -1.23 12.65 -41.07
CA VAL A 259 -0.85 13.38 -39.86
C VAL A 259 -0.26 12.39 -38.85
N LYS A 260 0.85 12.77 -38.21
CA LYS A 260 1.53 11.91 -37.23
C LYS A 260 0.81 12.00 -35.88
N THR A 261 0.02 10.98 -35.55
CA THR A 261 -0.42 10.76 -34.17
C THR A 261 0.84 10.60 -33.29
N PRO A 262 0.88 11.22 -32.10
CA PRO A 262 1.99 11.04 -31.18
C PRO A 262 2.24 9.56 -30.86
N GLU A 263 3.51 9.15 -30.89
CA GLU A 263 3.93 7.75 -30.78
C GLU A 263 3.42 7.07 -29.49
N PHE A 264 3.37 7.82 -28.38
CA PHE A 264 2.83 7.32 -27.10
C PHE A 264 1.33 6.98 -27.19
N ILE A 265 0.55 7.75 -27.96
CA ILE A 265 -0.89 7.50 -28.17
C ILE A 265 -1.07 6.25 -29.01
N SER A 266 -0.30 6.13 -30.10
CA SER A 266 -0.38 4.99 -31.02
C SER A 266 -0.04 3.67 -30.33
N LYS A 267 1.01 3.67 -29.49
CA LYS A 267 1.42 2.48 -28.75
C LYS A 267 0.35 2.03 -27.75
N GLU A 268 -0.13 2.93 -26.91
CA GLU A 268 -1.10 2.58 -25.86
C GLU A 268 -2.46 2.13 -26.45
N LEU A 269 -2.87 2.68 -27.60
CA LEU A 269 -4.06 2.22 -28.33
C LEU A 269 -3.95 0.77 -28.82
N LEU A 270 -2.79 0.41 -29.38
CA LEU A 270 -2.54 -0.95 -29.84
C LEU A 270 -2.55 -1.93 -28.67
N ASP A 271 -1.94 -1.53 -27.54
CA ASP A 271 -1.95 -2.31 -26.31
C ASP A 271 -3.39 -2.52 -25.80
N ALA A 272 -4.22 -1.48 -25.76
CA ALA A 272 -5.63 -1.59 -25.37
C ALA A 272 -6.42 -2.56 -26.26
N SER A 273 -6.18 -2.56 -27.57
CA SER A 273 -6.81 -3.52 -28.50
C SER A 273 -6.36 -4.96 -28.24
N SER A 274 -5.06 -5.16 -28.00
CA SER A 274 -4.49 -6.47 -27.67
C SER A 274 -5.10 -7.04 -26.38
N MET A 275 -5.17 -6.24 -25.31
CA MET A 275 -5.73 -6.66 -24.02
C MET A 275 -7.20 -7.04 -24.10
N LEU A 276 -7.96 -6.40 -24.99
CA LEU A 276 -9.36 -6.73 -25.23
C LEU A 276 -9.50 -8.11 -25.89
N SER A 277 -8.64 -8.44 -26.84
CA SER A 277 -8.62 -9.77 -27.47
C SER A 277 -8.21 -10.90 -26.51
N GLN A 278 -7.46 -10.57 -25.47
CA GLN A 278 -7.07 -11.48 -24.39
C GLN A 278 -8.10 -11.57 -23.26
N GLY A 279 -9.24 -10.87 -23.35
CA GLY A 279 -10.32 -10.96 -22.37
C GLY A 279 -10.10 -10.13 -21.09
N LEU A 280 -9.36 -9.01 -21.16
CA LEU A 280 -9.08 -8.12 -20.02
C LEU A 280 -9.89 -6.79 -20.07
N PRO A 281 -11.23 -6.80 -20.04
CA PRO A 281 -12.06 -5.62 -20.37
C PRO A 281 -11.91 -4.45 -19.38
N LYS A 282 -11.73 -4.73 -18.09
CA LYS A 282 -11.51 -3.69 -17.07
C LYS A 282 -10.23 -2.91 -17.34
N GLN A 283 -9.16 -3.60 -17.72
CA GLN A 283 -7.86 -2.99 -17.98
C GLN A 283 -7.89 -2.16 -19.27
N VAL A 284 -8.65 -2.60 -20.27
CA VAL A 284 -8.89 -1.86 -21.52
C VAL A 284 -9.56 -0.52 -21.25
N ILE A 285 -10.60 -0.48 -20.40
CA ILE A 285 -11.30 0.77 -20.05
C ILE A 285 -10.33 1.76 -19.39
N LEU A 286 -9.53 1.31 -18.43
CA LEU A 286 -8.55 2.16 -17.74
C LEU A 286 -7.50 2.72 -18.71
N ASN A 287 -6.98 1.88 -19.61
CA ASN A 287 -6.02 2.32 -20.61
C ASN A 287 -6.65 3.34 -21.57
N CYS A 288 -7.88 3.12 -22.03
CA CYS A 288 -8.59 4.07 -22.90
C CYS A 288 -8.76 5.45 -22.25
N LEU A 289 -9.04 5.50 -20.95
CA LEU A 289 -9.16 6.76 -20.21
C LEU A 289 -7.82 7.50 -20.11
N GLU A 290 -6.73 6.76 -19.87
CA GLU A 290 -5.40 7.38 -19.80
C GLU A 290 -4.96 7.90 -21.18
N ILE A 291 -5.18 7.15 -22.25
CA ILE A 291 -4.91 7.59 -23.64
C ILE A 291 -5.67 8.88 -23.95
N LEU A 292 -6.96 8.94 -23.61
CA LEU A 292 -7.79 10.11 -23.83
C LEU A 292 -7.26 11.32 -23.05
N LYS A 293 -6.90 11.12 -21.79
CA LYS A 293 -6.32 12.16 -20.93
C LYS A 293 -5.00 12.68 -21.48
N GLN A 294 -4.13 11.80 -21.95
CA GLN A 294 -2.85 12.18 -22.54
C GLN A 294 -3.03 12.87 -23.90
N THR A 295 -4.03 12.45 -24.68
CA THR A 295 -4.44 13.11 -25.93
C THR A 295 -4.89 14.54 -25.65
N ILE A 296 -5.77 14.72 -24.67
CA ILE A 296 -6.25 16.02 -24.21
C ILE A 296 -5.06 16.89 -23.75
N ARG A 297 -4.14 16.34 -22.95
CA ARG A 297 -2.93 17.04 -22.51
C ARG A 297 -2.09 17.50 -23.69
N TYR A 298 -1.86 16.62 -24.66
CA TYR A 298 -1.09 16.93 -25.85
C TYR A 298 -1.72 18.08 -26.65
N LEU A 299 -3.03 18.00 -26.90
CA LEU A 299 -3.75 19.02 -27.66
C LEU A 299 -3.77 20.37 -26.97
N TYR A 300 -4.03 20.38 -25.65
CA TYR A 300 -3.98 21.60 -24.87
C TYR A 300 -2.58 22.22 -24.92
N LYS A 301 -1.53 21.41 -24.74
CA LYS A 301 -0.15 21.89 -24.79
C LYS A 301 0.22 22.47 -26.16
N LYS A 302 -0.22 21.83 -27.24
CA LYS A 302 0.18 22.21 -28.60
C LYS A 302 -0.67 23.30 -29.23
N ASN A 303 -1.96 23.37 -28.90
CA ASN A 303 -2.90 24.25 -29.57
C ASN A 303 -3.44 25.38 -28.70
N ILE A 304 -3.26 25.32 -27.36
CA ILE A 304 -3.79 26.33 -26.43
C ILE A 304 -2.65 27.04 -25.68
N ASP A 305 -1.78 26.29 -24.99
CA ASP A 305 -0.71 26.87 -24.16
C ASP A 305 0.49 25.90 -24.02
N GLU A 306 1.61 26.25 -24.66
CA GLU A 306 2.84 25.44 -24.67
C GLU A 306 3.52 25.32 -23.31
N ASN A 307 3.25 26.26 -22.40
CA ASN A 307 3.83 26.33 -21.06
C ASN A 307 2.89 25.79 -19.97
N ALA A 308 1.78 25.16 -20.36
CA ALA A 308 0.79 24.66 -19.43
C ALA A 308 1.32 23.56 -18.51
N ASP A 309 1.14 23.74 -17.21
CA ASP A 309 1.43 22.74 -16.18
C ASP A 309 0.18 21.93 -15.85
N PHE A 310 0.05 20.76 -16.49
CA PHE A 310 -1.08 19.84 -16.31
C PHE A 310 -1.18 19.22 -14.92
N SER A 311 -0.16 19.35 -14.07
CA SER A 311 -0.24 18.88 -12.69
C SER A 311 -1.11 19.78 -11.80
N LYS A 312 -1.40 21.01 -12.25
CA LYS A 312 -2.11 22.05 -11.48
C LYS A 312 -3.45 22.47 -12.09
N MET A 313 -3.89 21.82 -13.17
CA MET A 313 -5.10 22.19 -13.89
C MET A 313 -6.23 21.19 -13.62
N ASP A 314 -7.41 21.73 -13.34
CA ASP A 314 -8.63 20.96 -13.14
C ASP A 314 -9.19 20.45 -14.49
N LEU A 315 -9.69 19.20 -14.51
CA LEU A 315 -10.15 18.54 -15.73
C LEU A 315 -11.34 19.27 -16.39
N ASP A 316 -12.27 19.82 -15.59
CA ASP A 316 -13.42 20.54 -16.13
C ASP A 316 -13.00 21.85 -16.79
N LYS A 317 -12.00 22.53 -16.20
CA LYS A 317 -11.37 23.73 -16.79
C LYS A 317 -10.58 23.39 -18.06
N MET A 318 -9.95 22.22 -18.12
CA MET A 318 -9.29 21.75 -19.34
C MET A 318 -10.32 21.48 -20.44
N ILE A 319 -11.40 20.79 -20.12
CA ILE A 319 -12.51 20.52 -21.05
C ILE A 319 -13.11 21.83 -21.56
N GLU A 320 -13.36 22.81 -20.68
CA GLU A 320 -13.89 24.12 -21.04
C GLU A 320 -13.00 24.82 -22.06
N LYS A 321 -11.68 24.89 -21.82
CA LYS A 321 -10.73 25.53 -22.74
C LYS A 321 -10.54 24.79 -24.05
N LEU A 322 -10.68 23.46 -24.05
CA LEU A 322 -10.62 22.69 -25.29
C LEU A 322 -11.87 22.88 -26.17
N ARG A 323 -12.98 23.42 -25.64
CA ARG A 323 -14.16 23.79 -26.44
C ARG A 323 -13.88 24.93 -27.41
N ASP A 324 -12.84 25.72 -27.16
CA ASP A 324 -12.40 26.77 -28.08
C ASP A 324 -11.65 26.20 -29.30
N ILE A 325 -11.28 24.92 -29.25
CA ILE A 325 -10.74 24.17 -30.41
C ILE A 325 -11.92 23.66 -31.25
N GLU A 326 -12.00 24.13 -32.49
CA GLU A 326 -13.07 23.85 -33.48
C GLU A 326 -13.44 22.35 -33.61
N ILE A 327 -12.46 21.48 -33.36
CA ILE A 327 -12.56 20.01 -33.39
C ILE A 327 -13.50 19.46 -32.30
N ILE A 328 -13.50 20.00 -31.08
CA ILE A 328 -14.39 19.52 -29.99
C ILE A 328 -15.83 19.93 -30.22
N ASN A 329 -16.06 21.10 -30.83
CA ASN A 329 -17.40 21.53 -31.21
C ASN A 329 -18.01 20.62 -32.29
N LYS A 330 -17.21 20.09 -33.23
CA LYS A 330 -17.66 19.13 -34.25
C LYS A 330 -17.85 17.70 -33.74
N TYR A 331 -17.07 17.25 -32.75
CA TYR A 331 -17.25 15.94 -32.11
C TYR A 331 -18.56 15.83 -31.29
N ASN A 332 -19.32 16.94 -31.20
CA ASN A 332 -20.51 17.14 -30.38
C ASN A 332 -20.18 16.86 -28.91
N ASN A 333 -20.05 17.93 -28.12
CA ASN A 333 -19.60 17.93 -26.72
C ASN A 333 -20.16 16.75 -25.88
N LYS A 334 -21.40 16.34 -26.14
CA LYS A 334 -22.05 15.18 -25.52
C LYS A 334 -21.28 13.87 -25.69
N ASN A 335 -20.74 13.52 -26.85
CA ASN A 335 -20.09 12.23 -27.07
C ASN A 335 -18.71 12.14 -26.40
N LEU A 336 -17.93 13.22 -26.43
CA LEU A 336 -16.66 13.29 -25.71
C LEU A 336 -16.89 13.25 -24.20
N ILE A 337 -17.91 13.97 -23.72
CA ILE A 337 -18.34 13.91 -22.32
C ILE A 337 -18.85 12.51 -21.97
N THR A 338 -19.56 11.79 -22.84
CA THR A 338 -19.99 10.40 -22.57
C THR A 338 -18.82 9.44 -22.41
N VAL A 339 -17.72 9.62 -23.16
CA VAL A 339 -16.50 8.80 -23.01
C VAL A 339 -15.72 9.17 -21.74
N LEU A 340 -15.75 10.44 -21.33
CA LEU A 340 -15.12 10.93 -20.10
C LEU A 340 -15.95 10.64 -18.84
N ASP A 341 -17.29 10.65 -18.97
CA ASP A 341 -18.24 10.43 -17.90
C ASP A 341 -18.49 8.93 -17.70
N THR A 342 -17.50 8.32 -17.06
CA THR A 342 -17.55 6.93 -16.59
C THR A 342 -18.72 6.62 -15.66
N ARG A 343 -19.55 7.58 -15.22
CA ARG A 343 -20.77 7.29 -14.46
C ARG A 343 -21.80 6.48 -15.25
N GLN A 344 -21.76 6.47 -16.59
CA GLN A 344 -22.56 5.51 -17.37
C GLN A 344 -21.95 4.10 -17.46
N MET A 345 -20.64 3.95 -17.21
CA MET A 345 -19.94 2.65 -17.10
C MET A 345 -19.89 2.12 -15.66
N LEU A 346 -20.07 3.02 -14.70
CA LEU A 346 -20.09 2.78 -13.24
C LEU A 346 -21.51 2.82 -12.66
N ASN A 347 -22.55 2.99 -13.47
CA ASN A 347 -23.92 2.62 -13.08
C ASN A 347 -23.98 1.08 -13.05
N TYR A 348 -23.24 0.52 -12.11
CA TYR A 348 -23.37 -0.83 -11.63
C TYR A 348 -24.74 -0.92 -11.00
N ASP A 349 -25.71 -1.39 -11.78
CA ASP A 349 -26.91 -1.99 -11.24
C ASP A 349 -26.50 -3.38 -10.72
N PRO A 350 -26.47 -3.60 -9.39
CA PRO A 350 -26.11 -4.90 -8.83
C PRO A 350 -27.08 -6.00 -9.27
N GLU A 351 -28.31 -5.64 -9.63
CA GLU A 351 -29.33 -6.57 -10.12
C GLU A 351 -29.20 -6.85 -11.63
N ASN A 352 -28.46 -6.00 -12.37
CA ASN A 352 -28.32 -6.11 -13.81
C ASN A 352 -26.94 -5.58 -14.28
N PRO A 353 -25.84 -6.31 -14.02
CA PRO A 353 -24.49 -5.81 -14.27
C PRO A 353 -24.26 -5.55 -15.77
N PRO A 354 -23.69 -4.41 -16.15
CA PRO A 354 -23.48 -4.12 -17.56
C PRO A 354 -22.45 -5.07 -18.18
N ASN A 355 -22.61 -5.37 -19.47
CA ASN A 355 -21.65 -6.19 -20.21
C ASN A 355 -20.34 -5.42 -20.39
N PHE A 356 -19.38 -5.65 -19.49
CA PHE A 356 -18.06 -5.01 -19.48
C PHE A 356 -17.29 -5.18 -20.78
N GLU A 357 -17.50 -6.28 -21.51
CA GLU A 357 -16.88 -6.51 -22.81
C GLU A 357 -17.48 -5.59 -23.88
N TYR A 358 -18.80 -5.47 -23.92
CA TYR A 358 -19.50 -4.53 -24.81
C TYR A 358 -19.09 -3.08 -24.53
N ILE A 359 -19.00 -2.72 -23.25
CA ILE A 359 -18.51 -1.43 -22.77
C ILE A 359 -17.08 -1.18 -23.26
N ALA A 360 -16.15 -2.11 -23.03
CA ALA A 360 -14.74 -1.95 -23.42
C ALA A 360 -14.57 -1.82 -24.94
N LYS A 361 -15.29 -2.63 -25.73
CA LYS A 361 -15.31 -2.54 -27.21
C LYS A 361 -15.85 -1.20 -27.69
N THR A 362 -16.94 -0.74 -27.08
CA THR A 362 -17.59 0.52 -27.45
C THR A 362 -16.70 1.73 -27.13
N THR A 363 -16.06 1.75 -25.95
CA THR A 363 -15.08 2.79 -25.56
C THR A 363 -13.89 2.85 -26.52
N LEU A 364 -13.30 1.70 -26.82
CA LEU A 364 -12.14 1.62 -27.70
C LEU A 364 -12.48 2.14 -29.11
N ASN A 365 -13.65 1.77 -29.64
CA ASN A 365 -14.12 2.26 -30.94
C ASN A 365 -14.34 3.78 -30.95
N HIS A 366 -14.93 4.35 -29.90
CA HIS A 366 -15.10 5.80 -29.80
C HIS A 366 -13.75 6.53 -29.67
N LEU A 367 -12.80 5.95 -28.94
CA LEU A 367 -11.45 6.52 -28.77
C LEU A 367 -10.67 6.51 -30.10
N ILE A 368 -10.73 5.41 -30.85
CA ILE A 368 -10.13 5.32 -32.19
C ILE A 368 -10.71 6.40 -33.09
N TRP A 369 -12.04 6.52 -33.14
CA TRP A 369 -12.70 7.52 -33.98
C TRP A 369 -12.31 8.96 -33.57
N PHE A 370 -12.24 9.23 -32.27
CA PHE A 370 -11.76 10.52 -31.75
C PHE A 370 -10.33 10.83 -32.22
N ILE A 371 -9.40 9.89 -32.06
CA ILE A 371 -7.99 10.10 -32.41
C ILE A 371 -7.82 10.25 -33.91
N GLU A 372 -8.54 9.46 -34.72
CA GLU A 372 -8.60 9.63 -36.17
C GLU A 372 -9.15 10.98 -36.58
N TYR A 373 -10.14 11.51 -35.86
CA TYR A 373 -10.72 12.82 -36.16
C TYR A 373 -9.78 13.98 -35.85
N ILE A 374 -9.05 13.87 -34.73
CA ILE A 374 -8.15 14.91 -34.24
C ILE A 374 -6.83 14.95 -34.99
N PHE A 375 -6.25 13.78 -35.30
CA PHE A 375 -4.92 13.64 -35.88
C PHE A 375 -5.00 13.22 -37.35
N LYS A 376 -5.96 13.76 -38.09
CA LYS A 376 -6.09 13.69 -39.55
C LYS A 376 -6.06 15.10 -40.10
#